data_AF-A0A096AE11-F1
#
_entry.id   AF-A0A096AE11-F1
#
_cell.length_a   1.000
_cell.length_b   1.000
_cell.length_c   1.000
_cell.angle_alpha   90.00
_cell.angle_beta   90.00
_cell.angle_gamma   90.00
#
_symmetry.space_group_name_H-M   'P 1'
#
loop_
_entity.id
_entity.type
_entity.pdbx_description
1 polymer ?
#
loop_
_entity_poly.entity_id
_entity_poly.type
_entity_poly.pdbx_seq_one_letter_code
_entity_poly.pdbx_strand_id
1 'polypeptide(L)'
;MGVVAAVSRFAGLHFPTDDGTPVFDEKHYVPQAWQILRSTGDPIVGGIEDNPGFGLVVHPPVAKQVMAVGELLFGYTPLGWRFMSALCGVLVVLAIMDITRRLSGSAAATMVAGVVAIADGVLFVSSRMGMLDIIQTAFIIGAAWALMVDRDQVARRLAALPPPLDDDFGPPLPWRWWRFTAGVLLGLALGVKWSGLYYIAAFGLFSVFCDLVDRRRAGVGKPTLGALVRDTLPALGHLVAVPLAVYLLSWRSWFAEETSVYRHLPADQRDTGIPGTDRLPEAVQNWLHYQRGVLEFHGSLTTSGGHEHPWESKPWQWIWSGRPMLYYSTETTCMGGRDCKGWLMLFGTPPIWWLLVPVVVWALYRWVIRRDGRFALPAIGFLASWVPWLIVYDRQMYFFYATALIPFVIIAIALIAGDVARWRPRGRAVGIGIVAAYLAVVAAAFVFWLPIMTGIPLPLDTFEMRLWLPSWK
;
A
#
# COMPACT_ATOMS: atom_id res chain seq x y z
N MET A 1 -9.49 -2.31 19.49
CA MET A 1 -9.28 -2.00 18.06
C MET A 1 -8.48 -3.07 17.34
N GLY A 2 -7.25 -3.41 17.75
CA GLY A 2 -6.47 -4.48 17.09
C GLY A 2 -7.23 -5.82 16.96
N VAL A 3 -7.90 -6.26 18.02
CA VAL A 3 -8.76 -7.47 17.98
C VAL A 3 -9.91 -7.32 16.99
N VAL A 4 -10.57 -6.16 16.92
CA VAL A 4 -11.66 -5.90 15.96
C VAL A 4 -11.15 -5.93 14.53
N ALA A 5 -9.96 -5.36 14.28
CA ALA A 5 -9.30 -5.44 12.98
C ALA A 5 -8.95 -6.89 12.65
N ALA A 6 -8.42 -7.67 13.58
CA ALA A 6 -8.15 -9.10 13.35
C ALA A 6 -9.44 -9.86 13.01
N VAL A 7 -10.50 -9.71 13.81
CA VAL A 7 -11.78 -10.36 13.55
C VAL A 7 -12.33 -9.95 12.18
N SER A 8 -12.33 -8.65 11.83
CA SER A 8 -12.90 -8.21 10.54
C SER A 8 -12.12 -8.71 9.32
N ARG A 9 -10.79 -8.85 9.46
CA ARG A 9 -9.90 -9.26 8.37
C ARG A 9 -9.83 -10.79 8.22
N PHE A 10 -9.97 -11.55 9.31
CA PHE A 10 -9.89 -13.01 9.30
C PHE A 10 -11.24 -13.73 9.24
N ALA A 11 -12.35 -13.11 9.67
CA ALA A 11 -13.65 -13.77 9.71
C ALA A 11 -14.12 -14.13 8.29
N GLY A 12 -14.33 -15.41 8.00
CA GLY A 12 -14.86 -15.86 6.72
C GLY A 12 -13.88 -15.77 5.54
N LEU A 13 -12.57 -15.91 5.77
CA LEU A 13 -11.57 -15.95 4.68
C LEU A 13 -11.74 -17.13 3.71
N HIS A 14 -12.45 -18.18 4.11
CA HIS A 14 -12.66 -19.36 3.27
C HIS A 14 -13.53 -19.10 2.04
N PHE A 15 -14.22 -17.96 1.98
CA PHE A 15 -15.15 -17.58 0.92
C PHE A 15 -14.88 -16.12 0.48
N PRO A 16 -15.05 -15.78 -0.81
CA PRO A 16 -15.50 -16.63 -1.92
C PRO A 16 -14.39 -17.46 -2.55
N THR A 17 -14.75 -18.52 -3.26
CA THR A 17 -13.85 -19.35 -4.09
C THR A 17 -14.62 -19.83 -5.31
N ASP A 18 -13.90 -20.20 -6.37
CA ASP A 18 -14.44 -20.86 -7.56
C ASP A 18 -14.28 -22.38 -7.36
N ASP A 19 -15.23 -23.02 -6.69
CA ASP A 19 -15.20 -24.44 -6.29
C ASP A 19 -13.90 -24.87 -5.57
N GLY A 20 -13.48 -24.05 -4.58
CA GLY A 20 -12.25 -24.28 -3.82
C GLY A 20 -10.99 -23.77 -4.52
N THR A 21 -11.11 -23.16 -5.70
CA THR A 21 -9.99 -22.54 -6.42
C THR A 21 -9.98 -21.00 -6.27
N PRO A 22 -8.83 -20.34 -6.50
CA PRO A 22 -8.70 -18.89 -6.38
C PRO A 22 -9.61 -18.11 -7.36
N VAL A 23 -10.03 -16.90 -7.00
CA VAL A 23 -10.88 -16.03 -7.84
C VAL A 23 -10.14 -14.79 -8.31
N PHE A 24 -10.62 -14.12 -9.36
CA PHE A 24 -9.97 -12.91 -9.90
C PHE A 24 -8.45 -13.14 -10.15
N ASP A 25 -7.61 -12.14 -9.92
CA ASP A 25 -6.15 -12.22 -10.00
C ASP A 25 -5.51 -13.14 -8.94
N GLU A 26 -6.25 -13.66 -7.95
CA GLU A 26 -5.72 -14.74 -7.12
C GLU A 26 -5.35 -15.94 -8.01
N LYS A 27 -6.04 -16.14 -9.16
CA LYS A 27 -5.71 -17.15 -10.17
C LYS A 27 -4.30 -17.01 -10.74
N HIS A 28 -3.65 -15.86 -10.57
CA HIS A 28 -2.26 -15.64 -10.95
C HIS A 28 -1.33 -15.72 -9.74
N TYR A 29 -1.60 -14.97 -8.68
CA TYR A 29 -0.65 -14.83 -7.57
C TYR A 29 -0.59 -16.03 -6.64
N VAL A 30 -1.73 -16.68 -6.41
CA VAL A 30 -1.83 -17.81 -5.48
C VAL A 30 -1.12 -19.04 -6.03
N PRO A 31 -1.36 -19.50 -7.28
CA PRO A 31 -0.57 -20.59 -7.85
C PRO A 31 0.93 -20.28 -7.90
N GLN A 32 1.32 -19.03 -8.20
CA GLN A 32 2.73 -18.65 -8.23
C GLN A 32 3.38 -18.68 -6.84
N ALA A 33 2.67 -18.24 -5.79
CA ALA A 33 3.13 -18.37 -4.41
C ALA A 33 3.34 -19.85 -4.03
N TRP A 34 2.41 -20.72 -4.44
CA TRP A 34 2.52 -22.16 -4.18
C TRP A 34 3.67 -22.80 -4.95
N GLN A 35 3.94 -22.36 -6.17
CA GLN A 35 5.10 -22.78 -6.95
C GLN A 35 6.41 -22.38 -6.26
N ILE A 36 6.55 -21.12 -5.84
CA ILE A 36 7.69 -20.64 -5.04
C ILE A 36 7.88 -21.53 -3.81
N LEU A 37 6.79 -21.85 -3.09
CA LEU A 37 6.88 -22.69 -1.90
C LEU A 37 7.39 -24.10 -2.24
N ARG A 38 6.84 -24.73 -3.28
CA ARG A 38 7.20 -26.10 -3.66
C ARG A 38 8.57 -26.22 -4.31
N SER A 39 9.06 -25.17 -4.97
CA SER A 39 10.41 -25.13 -5.53
C SER A 39 11.47 -24.70 -4.51
N THR A 40 11.08 -24.29 -3.29
CA THR A 40 12.04 -23.89 -2.25
C THR A 40 12.84 -25.10 -1.75
N GLY A 41 14.05 -25.27 -2.26
CA GLY A 41 15.01 -26.28 -1.77
C GLY A 41 15.85 -25.81 -0.58
N ASP A 42 16.12 -24.50 -0.49
CA ASP A 42 16.90 -23.86 0.58
C ASP A 42 16.17 -22.62 1.11
N PRO A 43 16.05 -22.43 2.45
CA PRO A 43 15.29 -21.32 3.03
C PRO A 43 15.94 -19.94 2.85
N ILE A 44 17.25 -19.88 2.57
CA ILE A 44 17.97 -18.62 2.33
C ILE A 44 17.78 -18.21 0.87
N VAL A 45 18.03 -19.11 -0.08
CA VAL A 45 17.83 -18.85 -1.51
C VAL A 45 16.35 -18.66 -1.83
N GLY A 46 15.48 -19.51 -1.28
CA GLY A 46 14.05 -19.55 -1.61
C GLY A 46 13.79 -20.14 -3.00
N GLY A 47 12.52 -20.43 -3.30
CA GLY A 47 12.10 -20.92 -4.61
C GLY A 47 11.71 -19.80 -5.59
N ILE A 48 11.33 -20.23 -6.80
CA ILE A 48 10.80 -19.39 -7.87
C ILE A 48 9.48 -19.96 -8.40
N GLU A 49 8.61 -19.10 -8.94
CA GLU A 49 7.44 -19.56 -9.69
C GLU A 49 7.85 -20.29 -10.98
N ASP A 50 6.98 -21.20 -11.47
CA ASP A 50 7.25 -21.93 -12.70
C ASP A 50 7.39 -20.96 -13.87
N ASN A 51 8.27 -21.27 -14.82
CA ASN A 51 8.41 -20.53 -16.06
C ASN A 51 7.44 -21.09 -17.11
N PRO A 52 6.30 -20.43 -17.40
CA PRO A 52 5.36 -20.91 -18.40
C PRO A 52 5.88 -20.73 -19.84
N GLY A 53 7.08 -20.18 -20.06
CA GLY A 53 7.62 -19.88 -21.39
C GLY A 53 6.99 -18.64 -22.05
N PHE A 54 6.10 -17.95 -21.34
CA PHE A 54 5.43 -16.71 -21.76
C PHE A 54 5.48 -15.70 -20.60
N GLY A 55 5.57 -14.40 -20.90
CA GLY A 55 5.76 -13.31 -19.92
C GLY A 55 4.55 -13.02 -19.03
N LEU A 56 4.02 -14.02 -18.32
CA LEU A 56 2.89 -13.90 -17.38
C LEU A 56 3.33 -13.49 -15.97
N VAL A 57 4.63 -13.60 -15.68
CA VAL A 57 5.23 -13.11 -14.44
C VAL A 57 5.74 -11.70 -14.69
N VAL A 58 5.01 -10.72 -14.17
CA VAL A 58 5.27 -9.30 -14.48
C VAL A 58 5.50 -8.46 -13.21
N HIS A 59 5.43 -9.11 -12.04
CA HIS A 59 5.66 -8.47 -10.75
C HIS A 59 6.84 -9.08 -10.03
N PRO A 60 7.65 -8.27 -9.33
CA PRO A 60 8.70 -8.76 -8.45
C PRO A 60 8.16 -9.72 -7.36
N PRO A 61 9.02 -10.59 -6.79
CA PRO A 61 8.56 -11.82 -6.14
C PRO A 61 8.06 -11.66 -4.69
N VAL A 62 8.33 -10.54 -4.01
CA VAL A 62 8.20 -10.44 -2.54
C VAL A 62 6.78 -10.73 -2.05
N ALA A 63 5.74 -10.23 -2.71
CA ALA A 63 4.38 -10.46 -2.21
C ALA A 63 3.95 -11.93 -2.35
N LYS A 64 4.44 -12.62 -3.38
CA LYS A 64 4.21 -14.06 -3.56
C LYS A 64 5.00 -14.88 -2.55
N GLN A 65 6.24 -14.48 -2.26
CA GLN A 65 7.03 -15.05 -1.16
C GLN A 65 6.34 -14.87 0.20
N VAL A 66 5.71 -13.71 0.43
CA VAL A 66 4.92 -13.47 1.65
C VAL A 66 3.67 -14.35 1.66
N MET A 67 2.92 -14.47 0.56
CA MET A 67 1.76 -15.38 0.48
C MET A 67 2.14 -16.84 0.72
N ALA A 68 3.28 -17.28 0.18
CA ALA A 68 3.81 -18.63 0.36
C ALA A 68 4.01 -19.01 1.83
N VAL A 69 4.29 -18.04 2.73
CA VAL A 69 4.33 -18.29 4.18
C VAL A 69 2.97 -18.72 4.72
N GLY A 70 1.88 -18.11 4.24
CA GLY A 70 0.53 -18.51 4.63
C GLY A 70 0.17 -19.91 4.13
N GLU A 71 0.55 -20.22 2.89
CA GLU A 71 0.34 -21.54 2.29
C GLU A 71 1.21 -22.62 2.95
N LEU A 72 2.41 -22.28 3.42
CA LEU A 72 3.23 -23.18 4.23
C LEU A 72 2.52 -23.57 5.53
N LEU A 73 1.85 -22.62 6.18
CA LEU A 73 1.21 -22.82 7.48
C LEU A 73 -0.15 -23.53 7.38
N PHE A 74 -0.93 -23.27 6.33
CA PHE A 74 -2.32 -23.74 6.22
C PHE A 74 -2.63 -24.49 4.90
N GLY A 75 -1.59 -24.84 4.14
CA GLY A 75 -1.70 -25.52 2.86
C GLY A 75 -2.21 -24.64 1.72
N TYR A 76 -2.32 -25.23 0.53
CA TYR A 76 -2.97 -24.63 -0.64
C TYR A 76 -4.49 -24.60 -0.44
N THR A 77 -4.95 -23.74 0.45
CA THR A 77 -6.35 -23.55 0.81
C THR A 77 -6.68 -22.06 0.89
N PRO A 78 -7.97 -21.67 0.77
CA PRO A 78 -8.40 -20.28 0.91
C PRO A 78 -7.87 -19.58 2.16
N LEU A 79 -7.75 -20.32 3.26
CA LEU A 79 -7.12 -19.81 4.47
C LEU A 79 -5.63 -19.53 4.25
N GLY A 80 -4.87 -20.48 3.69
CA GLY A 80 -3.43 -20.35 3.47
C GLY A 80 -3.05 -19.16 2.61
N TRP A 81 -3.60 -19.05 1.40
CA TRP A 81 -3.20 -17.99 0.48
C TRP A 81 -3.73 -16.59 0.85
N ARG A 82 -4.75 -16.50 1.74
CA ARG A 82 -5.29 -15.21 2.24
C ARG A 82 -4.76 -14.83 3.63
N PHE A 83 -4.14 -15.75 4.36
CA PHE A 83 -3.72 -15.52 5.75
C PHE A 83 -2.79 -14.31 5.88
N MET A 84 -1.75 -14.26 5.04
CA MET A 84 -0.75 -13.20 5.10
C MET A 84 -1.30 -11.86 4.60
N SER A 85 -2.19 -11.85 3.62
CA SER A 85 -2.95 -10.66 3.20
C SER A 85 -3.80 -10.09 4.35
N ALA A 86 -4.48 -10.95 5.11
CA ALA A 86 -5.31 -10.55 6.23
C ALA A 86 -4.45 -9.98 7.38
N LEU A 87 -3.32 -10.62 7.68
CA LEU A 87 -2.34 -10.13 8.64
C LEU A 87 -1.81 -8.75 8.25
N CYS A 88 -1.40 -8.58 6.98
CA CYS A 88 -1.01 -7.28 6.43
C CYS A 88 -2.11 -6.23 6.61
N GLY A 89 -3.38 -6.59 6.36
CA GLY A 89 -4.52 -5.71 6.60
C GLY A 89 -4.66 -5.26 8.06
N VAL A 90 -4.43 -6.16 9.03
CA VAL A 90 -4.41 -5.80 10.46
C VAL A 90 -3.26 -4.84 10.77
N LEU A 91 -2.06 -5.14 10.27
CA LEU A 91 -0.87 -4.30 10.48
C LEU A 91 -1.05 -2.90 9.87
N VAL A 92 -1.68 -2.79 8.70
CA VAL A 92 -2.02 -1.50 8.07
C VAL A 92 -2.92 -0.67 8.97
N VAL A 93 -3.98 -1.25 9.53
CA VAL A 93 -4.89 -0.55 10.47
C VAL A 93 -4.12 -0.06 11.70
N LEU A 94 -3.27 -0.90 12.30
CA LEU A 94 -2.48 -0.54 13.47
C LEU A 94 -1.45 0.55 13.16
N ALA A 95 -0.79 0.49 12.01
CA ALA A 95 0.15 1.51 11.55
C ALA A 95 -0.55 2.86 11.32
N ILE A 96 -1.72 2.87 10.68
CA ILE A 96 -2.54 4.08 10.50
C ILE A 96 -2.86 4.71 11.86
N MET A 97 -3.33 3.90 12.82
CA MET A 97 -3.63 4.38 14.17
C MET A 97 -2.40 4.98 14.87
N ASP A 98 -1.27 4.28 14.83
CA ASP A 98 -0.06 4.74 15.53
C ASP A 98 0.55 5.99 14.88
N ILE A 99 0.55 6.07 13.55
CA ILE A 99 0.94 7.28 12.81
C ILE A 99 0.04 8.45 13.20
N THR A 100 -1.28 8.28 13.17
CA THR A 100 -2.22 9.34 13.59
C THR A 100 -2.00 9.75 15.04
N ARG A 101 -1.73 8.80 15.94
CA ARG A 101 -1.43 9.08 17.34
C ARG A 101 -0.19 9.95 17.50
N ARG A 102 0.91 9.63 16.80
CA ARG A 102 2.16 10.41 16.81
C ARG A 102 1.97 11.81 16.25
N LEU A 103 1.26 11.93 15.13
CA LEU A 103 1.00 13.21 14.48
C LEU A 103 0.05 14.11 15.29
N SER A 104 -0.95 13.54 15.94
CA SER A 104 -2.03 14.32 16.59
C SER A 104 -1.90 14.49 18.10
N GLY A 105 -1.21 13.57 18.78
CA GLY A 105 -1.24 13.42 20.24
C GLY A 105 -2.64 13.12 20.81
N SER A 106 -3.61 12.73 19.98
CA SER A 106 -5.03 12.68 20.34
C SER A 106 -5.58 11.25 20.32
N ALA A 107 -6.12 10.80 21.46
CA ALA A 107 -6.83 9.53 21.56
C ALA A 107 -8.09 9.51 20.66
N ALA A 108 -8.81 10.64 20.56
CA ALA A 108 -9.99 10.75 19.70
C ALA A 108 -9.63 10.58 18.22
N ALA A 109 -8.57 11.26 17.75
CA ALA A 109 -8.10 11.10 16.37
C ALA A 109 -7.64 9.67 16.10
N THR A 110 -6.92 9.06 17.06
CA THR A 110 -6.46 7.66 16.96
C THR A 110 -7.64 6.69 16.86
N MET A 111 -8.71 6.92 17.62
CA MET A 111 -9.92 6.10 17.54
C MET A 111 -10.63 6.25 16.19
N VAL A 112 -10.76 7.50 15.70
CA VAL A 112 -11.33 7.77 14.37
C VAL A 112 -10.52 7.03 13.29
N ALA A 113 -9.19 7.14 13.31
CA ALA A 113 -8.31 6.44 12.39
C ALA A 113 -8.57 4.93 12.37
N GLY A 114 -8.70 4.31 13.55
CA GLY A 114 -8.98 2.89 13.67
C GLY A 114 -10.36 2.49 13.14
N VAL A 115 -11.42 3.22 13.50
CA VAL A 115 -12.78 2.91 13.05
C VAL A 115 -12.90 3.07 11.54
N VAL A 116 -12.41 4.19 11.00
CA VAL A 116 -12.44 4.49 9.56
C VAL A 116 -11.61 3.46 8.78
N ALA A 117 -10.42 3.07 9.25
CA ALA A 117 -9.60 2.06 8.58
C ALA A 117 -10.21 0.66 8.61
N ILE A 118 -10.88 0.26 9.70
CA ILE A 118 -11.59 -1.02 9.79
C ILE A 118 -12.77 -1.05 8.82
N ALA A 119 -13.53 0.05 8.78
CA ALA A 119 -14.75 0.22 7.99
C ALA A 119 -14.49 0.74 6.56
N ASP A 120 -13.23 0.84 6.13
CA ASP A 120 -12.89 1.15 4.76
C ASP A 120 -12.97 -0.11 3.90
N GLY A 121 -13.86 -0.09 2.89
CA GLY A 121 -14.11 -1.24 2.04
C GLY A 121 -12.92 -1.65 1.17
N VAL A 122 -12.07 -0.72 0.74
CA VAL A 122 -10.88 -1.07 -0.06
C VAL A 122 -9.83 -1.78 0.78
N LEU A 123 -9.52 -1.27 1.98
CA LEU A 123 -8.66 -1.98 2.92
C LEU A 123 -9.28 -3.31 3.38
N PHE A 124 -10.60 -3.37 3.53
CA PHE A 124 -11.30 -4.60 3.90
C PHE A 124 -11.19 -5.67 2.82
N VAL A 125 -11.62 -5.38 1.59
CA VAL A 125 -11.62 -6.36 0.49
C VAL A 125 -10.19 -6.76 0.14
N SER A 126 -9.27 -5.81 -0.04
CA SER A 126 -7.89 -6.09 -0.46
C SER A 126 -7.14 -6.98 0.53
N SER A 127 -7.46 -6.86 1.83
CA SER A 127 -6.86 -7.69 2.87
C SER A 127 -7.41 -9.12 2.93
N ARG A 128 -8.56 -9.38 2.31
CA ARG A 128 -9.25 -10.68 2.40
C ARG A 128 -9.06 -11.53 1.15
N MET A 129 -8.19 -11.09 0.25
CA MET A 129 -7.88 -11.74 -1.02
C MET A 129 -6.37 -11.94 -1.13
N GLY A 130 -5.95 -13.00 -1.83
CA GLY A 130 -4.56 -13.30 -2.21
C GLY A 130 -4.02 -12.33 -3.27
N MET A 131 -4.07 -11.03 -2.97
CA MET A 131 -3.65 -9.94 -3.84
C MET A 131 -2.37 -9.29 -3.34
N LEU A 132 -1.54 -8.80 -4.27
CA LEU A 132 -0.28 -8.14 -3.95
C LEU A 132 -0.48 -6.78 -3.23
N ASP A 133 -1.59 -6.10 -3.51
CA ASP A 133 -1.81 -4.68 -3.18
C ASP A 133 -1.82 -4.38 -1.68
N ILE A 134 -2.42 -5.25 -0.85
CA ILE A 134 -2.42 -5.06 0.60
C ILE A 134 -1.04 -5.32 1.21
N ILE A 135 -0.28 -6.27 0.66
CA ILE A 135 1.08 -6.57 1.11
C ILE A 135 1.99 -5.39 0.77
N GLN A 136 1.88 -4.84 -0.44
CA GLN A 136 2.60 -3.63 -0.82
C GLN A 136 2.24 -2.46 0.10
N THR A 137 0.94 -2.25 0.32
CA THR A 137 0.43 -1.20 1.21
C THR A 137 0.97 -1.35 2.63
N ALA A 138 1.08 -2.57 3.16
CA ALA A 138 1.65 -2.85 4.47
C ALA A 138 3.13 -2.43 4.56
N PHE A 139 3.93 -2.71 3.54
CA PHE A 139 5.31 -2.25 3.49
C PHE A 139 5.43 -0.73 3.34
N ILE A 140 4.59 -0.11 2.50
CA ILE A 140 4.56 1.36 2.32
C ILE A 140 4.18 2.06 3.63
N ILE A 141 3.08 1.68 4.27
CA ILE A 141 2.63 2.31 5.51
C ILE A 141 3.56 1.96 6.68
N GLY A 142 4.18 0.78 6.67
CA GLY A 142 5.22 0.38 7.60
C GLY A 142 6.46 1.26 7.48
N ALA A 143 6.89 1.60 6.25
CA ALA A 143 7.98 2.53 6.02
C ALA A 143 7.63 3.95 6.51
N ALA A 144 6.42 4.42 6.21
CA ALA A 144 5.92 5.70 6.74
C ALA A 144 5.91 5.72 8.27
N TRP A 145 5.44 4.63 8.89
CA TRP A 145 5.44 4.46 10.34
C TRP A 145 6.86 4.48 10.91
N ALA A 146 7.79 3.72 10.33
CA ALA A 146 9.19 3.68 10.76
C ALA A 146 9.85 5.06 10.67
N LEU A 147 9.58 5.84 9.61
CA LEU A 147 10.04 7.23 9.50
C LEU A 147 9.45 8.14 10.59
N MET A 148 8.21 7.90 11.03
CA MET A 148 7.63 8.65 12.15
C MET A 148 8.31 8.29 13.47
N VAL A 149 8.59 7.01 13.70
CA VAL A 149 9.33 6.57 14.90
C VAL A 149 10.74 7.16 14.92
N ASP A 150 11.41 7.14 13.77
CA ASP A 150 12.74 7.71 13.56
C ASP A 150 12.75 9.21 13.90
N ARG A 151 11.78 9.96 13.35
CA ARG A 151 11.60 11.39 13.62
C ARG A 151 11.38 11.68 15.11
N ASP A 152 10.54 10.90 15.78
CA ASP A 152 10.31 11.05 17.23
C ASP A 152 11.57 10.76 18.05
N GLN A 153 12.44 9.84 17.61
CA GLN A 153 13.71 9.57 18.27
C GLN A 153 14.71 10.71 18.05
N VAL A 154 14.82 11.24 16.84
CA VAL A 154 15.72 12.36 16.54
C VAL A 154 15.28 13.63 17.26
N ALA A 155 14.00 13.95 17.24
CA ALA A 155 13.47 15.12 17.96
C ALA A 155 13.80 15.05 19.46
N ARG A 156 13.64 13.88 20.09
CA ARG A 156 14.00 13.68 21.51
C ARG A 156 15.50 13.82 21.77
N ARG A 157 16.34 13.28 20.88
CA ARG A 157 17.82 13.39 21.01
C ARG A 157 18.27 14.83 20.91
N LEU A 158 17.78 15.56 19.91
CA LEU A 158 18.14 16.97 19.73
C LEU A 158 17.64 17.84 20.90
N ALA A 159 16.45 17.56 21.42
CA ALA A 159 15.90 18.29 22.58
C ALA A 159 16.63 18.01 23.90
N ALA A 160 17.39 16.93 24.00
CA ALA A 160 18.15 16.57 25.21
C ALA A 160 19.51 17.27 25.32
N LEU A 161 19.96 17.97 24.28
CA LEU A 161 21.25 18.64 24.26
C LEU A 161 21.17 20.03 24.89
N PRO A 162 22.17 20.43 25.69
CA PRO A 162 22.20 21.76 26.30
C PRO A 162 22.43 22.84 25.21
N PRO A 163 21.60 23.88 25.13
CA PRO A 163 21.88 25.04 24.29
C PRO A 163 22.92 25.98 24.96
N PRO A 164 23.72 26.74 24.18
CA PRO A 164 23.83 26.71 22.73
C PRO A 164 24.50 25.43 22.22
N LEU A 165 24.17 25.01 21.01
CA LEU A 165 24.87 23.90 20.36
C LEU A 165 26.26 24.38 19.92
N ASP A 166 27.31 23.66 20.32
CA ASP A 166 28.71 24.03 20.04
C ASP A 166 29.09 23.96 18.54
N ASP A 167 28.35 23.19 17.74
CA ASP A 167 28.57 23.02 16.29
C ASP A 167 27.53 23.81 15.49
N ASP A 168 27.99 24.71 14.61
CA ASP A 168 27.18 25.47 13.66
C ASP A 168 26.30 24.56 12.78
N PHE A 169 26.79 23.36 12.42
CA PHE A 169 26.04 22.37 11.64
C PHE A 169 25.13 21.49 12.49
N GLY A 170 25.25 21.62 13.81
CA GLY A 170 24.58 20.78 14.79
C GLY A 170 25.23 19.40 14.91
N PRO A 171 24.88 18.66 15.97
CA PRO A 171 25.51 17.39 16.29
C PRO A 171 25.33 16.36 15.14
N PRO A 172 26.30 15.48 14.92
CA PRO A 172 26.08 14.28 14.12
C PRO A 172 25.05 13.39 14.82
N LEU A 173 24.14 12.80 14.04
CA LEU A 173 23.19 11.83 14.55
C LEU A 173 23.80 10.43 14.49
N PRO A 174 23.61 9.58 15.52
CA PRO A 174 24.04 8.19 15.45
C PRO A 174 23.20 7.43 14.43
N TRP A 175 23.59 6.19 14.15
CA TRP A 175 22.88 5.31 13.23
C TRP A 175 21.37 5.26 13.51
N ARG A 176 20.58 5.46 12.45
CA ARG A 176 19.12 5.59 12.52
C ARG A 176 18.46 4.28 12.14
N TRP A 177 18.38 3.35 13.09
CA TRP A 177 17.80 2.02 12.87
C TRP A 177 16.41 2.07 12.27
N TRP A 178 15.54 2.99 12.70
CA TRP A 178 14.20 3.12 12.14
C TRP A 178 14.19 3.67 10.71
N ARG A 179 15.16 4.52 10.34
CA ARG A 179 15.35 4.94 8.94
C ARG A 179 15.87 3.79 8.08
N PHE A 180 16.78 2.98 8.60
CA PHE A 180 17.22 1.75 7.96
C PHE A 180 16.04 0.79 7.75
N THR A 181 15.20 0.58 8.77
CA THR A 181 13.97 -0.22 8.67
C THR A 181 13.03 0.34 7.61
N ALA A 182 12.85 1.66 7.54
CA ALA A 182 12.06 2.28 6.47
C ALA A 182 12.64 1.97 5.08
N GLY A 183 13.97 2.00 4.94
CA GLY A 183 14.68 1.57 3.73
C GLY A 183 14.40 0.12 3.35
N VAL A 184 14.47 -0.80 4.32
CA VAL A 184 14.17 -2.22 4.09
C VAL A 184 12.72 -2.38 3.63
N LEU A 185 11.77 -1.76 4.31
CA LEU A 185 10.35 -1.83 3.97
C LEU A 185 10.06 -1.21 2.59
N LEU A 186 10.72 -0.12 2.22
CA LEU A 186 10.61 0.47 0.88
C LEU A 186 11.19 -0.45 -0.21
N GLY A 187 12.30 -1.14 0.07
CA GLY A 187 12.87 -2.15 -0.82
C GLY A 187 11.94 -3.34 -1.00
N LEU A 188 11.31 -3.81 0.08
CA LEU A 188 10.27 -4.85 0.01
C LEU A 188 9.05 -4.37 -0.77
N ALA A 189 8.59 -3.12 -0.58
CA ALA A 189 7.48 -2.56 -1.36
C ALA A 189 7.80 -2.48 -2.87
N LEU A 190 9.03 -2.12 -3.24
CA LEU A 190 9.52 -2.16 -4.62
C LEU A 190 9.60 -3.59 -5.15
N GLY A 191 10.00 -4.54 -4.29
CA GLY A 191 10.00 -5.98 -4.53
C GLY A 191 8.61 -6.61 -4.57
N VAL A 192 7.54 -5.86 -4.34
CA VAL A 192 6.15 -6.28 -4.60
C VAL A 192 5.65 -5.75 -5.94
N LYS A 193 5.76 -4.43 -6.16
CA LYS A 193 5.44 -3.76 -7.44
C LYS A 193 6.33 -2.52 -7.62
N TRP A 194 6.61 -2.17 -8.88
CA TRP A 194 7.45 -1.01 -9.21
C TRP A 194 6.90 0.36 -8.78
N SER A 195 5.61 0.46 -8.49
CA SER A 195 5.01 1.64 -7.84
C SER A 195 5.65 1.97 -6.48
N GLY A 196 6.37 1.03 -5.84
CA GLY A 196 7.19 1.29 -4.66
C GLY A 196 8.28 2.34 -4.88
N LEU A 197 8.75 2.52 -6.13
CA LEU A 197 9.74 3.55 -6.49
C LEU A 197 9.23 4.97 -6.20
N TYR A 198 7.94 5.21 -6.40
CA TYR A 198 7.33 6.52 -6.13
C TYR A 198 7.41 6.87 -4.64
N TYR A 199 7.26 5.88 -3.77
CA TYR A 199 7.39 6.05 -2.32
C TYR A 199 8.84 6.18 -1.87
N ILE A 200 9.80 5.50 -2.51
CA ILE A 200 11.23 5.72 -2.28
C ILE A 200 11.59 7.19 -2.51
N ALA A 201 11.18 7.75 -3.65
CA ALA A 201 11.44 9.15 -3.99
C ALA A 201 10.72 10.10 -3.00
N ALA A 202 9.42 9.91 -2.79
CA ALA A 202 8.61 10.80 -1.96
C ALA A 202 9.04 10.77 -0.48
N PHE A 203 9.30 9.59 0.09
CA PHE A 203 9.73 9.46 1.47
C PHE A 203 11.20 9.81 1.68
N GLY A 204 12.05 9.61 0.68
CA GLY A 204 13.42 10.13 0.67
C GLY A 204 13.44 11.66 0.84
N LEU A 205 12.69 12.37 -0.02
CA LEU A 205 12.55 13.83 0.07
C LEU A 205 11.94 14.25 1.41
N PHE A 206 10.84 13.61 1.81
CA PHE A 206 10.20 13.88 3.10
C PHE A 206 11.16 13.74 4.28
N SER A 207 12.02 12.71 4.28
CA SER A 207 13.00 12.47 5.34
C SER A 207 14.05 13.58 5.42
N VAL A 208 14.59 14.02 4.28
CA VAL A 208 15.57 15.11 4.20
C VAL A 208 14.96 16.44 4.68
N PHE A 209 13.74 16.75 4.27
CA PHE A 209 13.06 17.96 4.74
C PHE A 209 12.68 17.89 6.23
N CYS A 210 12.37 16.69 6.74
CA CYS A 210 12.14 16.48 8.16
C CYS A 210 13.39 16.78 8.99
N ASP A 211 14.55 16.30 8.57
CA ASP A 211 15.83 16.54 9.25
C ASP A 211 16.17 18.03 9.30
N LEU A 212 15.95 18.73 8.19
CA LEU A 212 16.10 20.19 8.13
C LEU A 212 15.18 20.90 9.14
N VAL A 213 13.90 20.49 9.22
CA VAL A 213 12.95 21.07 10.16
C VAL A 213 13.34 20.77 11.61
N ASP A 214 13.84 19.58 11.89
CA ASP A 214 14.22 19.17 13.24
C ASP A 214 15.49 19.91 13.71
N ARG A 215 16.48 20.09 12.84
CA ARG A 215 17.66 20.95 13.14
C ARG A 215 17.28 22.41 13.37
N ARG A 216 16.37 22.96 12.55
CA ARG A 216 15.84 24.33 12.77
C ARG A 216 15.17 24.47 14.14
N ARG A 217 14.35 23.49 14.53
CA ARG A 217 13.66 23.49 15.83
C ARG A 217 14.60 23.32 17.01
N ALA A 218 15.71 22.62 16.81
CA ALA A 218 16.76 22.44 17.81
C ALA A 218 17.68 23.67 17.97
N GLY A 219 17.49 24.73 17.17
CA GLY A 219 18.31 25.95 17.26
C GLY A 219 19.71 25.80 16.67
N VAL A 220 19.92 24.85 15.75
CA VAL A 220 21.19 24.72 15.00
C VAL A 220 21.47 26.02 14.22
N GLY A 221 22.70 26.54 14.30
CA GLY A 221 23.08 27.82 13.70
C GLY A 221 22.94 27.87 12.17
N LYS A 222 23.40 26.82 11.46
CA LYS A 222 23.31 26.66 10.00
C LYS A 222 22.53 25.39 9.65
N PRO A 223 21.20 25.37 9.84
CA PRO A 223 20.42 24.13 9.80
C PRO A 223 20.30 23.52 8.39
N THR A 224 20.33 24.35 7.35
CA THR A 224 20.34 23.89 5.94
C THR A 224 21.64 23.17 5.60
N LEU A 225 22.77 23.80 5.90
CA LEU A 225 24.08 23.23 5.65
C LEU A 225 24.34 22.02 6.55
N GLY A 226 23.88 22.08 7.80
CA GLY A 226 23.90 20.94 8.72
C GLY A 226 23.14 19.73 8.20
N ALA A 227 21.90 19.91 7.73
CA ALA A 227 21.12 18.81 7.15
C ALA A 227 21.79 18.25 5.88
N LEU A 228 22.32 19.11 5.02
CA LEU A 228 23.00 18.71 3.79
C LEU A 228 24.27 17.89 4.07
N VAL A 229 25.14 18.40 4.95
CA VAL A 229 26.44 17.80 5.23
C VAL A 229 26.32 16.56 6.13
N ARG A 230 25.43 16.59 7.12
CA ARG A 230 25.35 15.52 8.14
C ARG A 230 24.31 14.45 7.82
N ASP A 231 23.20 14.80 7.18
CA ASP A 231 22.05 13.89 7.08
C ASP A 231 21.79 13.37 5.66
N THR A 232 22.15 14.12 4.61
CA THR A 232 21.83 13.73 3.22
C THR A 232 22.53 12.43 2.80
N LEU A 233 23.83 12.28 3.01
CA LEU A 233 24.55 11.05 2.63
C LEU A 233 24.02 9.82 3.40
N PRO A 234 23.85 9.86 4.74
CA PRO A 234 23.18 8.77 5.46
C PRO A 234 21.75 8.51 4.98
N ALA A 235 20.98 9.55 4.65
CA ALA A 235 19.62 9.39 4.12
C ALA A 235 19.63 8.69 2.76
N LEU A 236 20.55 9.01 1.85
CA LEU A 236 20.72 8.30 0.58
C LEU A 236 21.12 6.83 0.81
N GLY A 237 22.02 6.57 1.77
CA GLY A 237 22.37 5.21 2.16
C GLY A 237 21.14 4.41 2.62
N HIS A 238 20.37 4.95 3.55
CA HIS A 238 19.21 4.24 4.10
C HIS A 238 18.00 4.19 3.19
N LEU A 239 17.73 5.23 2.38
CA LEU A 239 16.48 5.37 1.64
C LEU A 239 16.66 5.21 0.13
N VAL A 240 17.87 4.95 -0.37
CA VAL A 240 18.13 4.59 -1.77
C VAL A 240 18.94 3.30 -1.85
N ALA A 241 20.12 3.26 -1.24
CA ALA A 241 21.00 2.10 -1.35
C ALA A 241 20.42 0.85 -0.68
N VAL A 242 19.86 0.97 0.53
CA VAL A 242 19.21 -0.15 1.22
C VAL A 242 17.98 -0.69 0.47
N PRO A 243 17.00 0.14 0.04
CA PRO A 243 15.89 -0.35 -0.78
C PRO A 243 16.35 -1.06 -2.05
N LEU A 244 17.35 -0.52 -2.75
CA LEU A 244 17.91 -1.13 -3.95
C LEU A 244 18.54 -2.49 -3.63
N ALA A 245 19.34 -2.59 -2.57
CA ALA A 245 19.94 -3.84 -2.14
C ALA A 245 18.86 -4.89 -1.81
N VAL A 246 17.81 -4.49 -1.07
CA VAL A 246 16.69 -5.39 -0.74
C VAL A 246 15.92 -5.82 -1.98
N TYR A 247 15.69 -4.91 -2.94
CA TYR A 247 15.07 -5.25 -4.22
C TYR A 247 15.89 -6.29 -4.97
N LEU A 248 17.21 -6.07 -5.13
CA LEU A 248 18.10 -7.01 -5.81
C LEU A 248 18.15 -8.37 -5.08
N LEU A 249 18.19 -8.36 -3.74
CA LEU A 249 18.13 -9.58 -2.93
C LEU A 249 16.80 -10.32 -3.07
N SER A 250 15.70 -9.64 -3.41
CA SER A 250 14.42 -10.32 -3.66
C SER A 250 14.47 -11.23 -4.89
N TRP A 251 15.36 -10.93 -5.85
CA TRP A 251 15.60 -11.71 -7.07
C TRP A 251 16.62 -12.83 -6.91
N ARG A 252 17.16 -13.05 -5.70
CA ARG A 252 18.20 -14.07 -5.47
C ARG A 252 17.80 -15.47 -5.97
N SER A 253 16.53 -15.86 -5.78
CA SER A 253 15.99 -17.14 -6.24
C SER A 253 16.00 -17.24 -7.77
N TRP A 254 15.69 -16.15 -8.47
CA TRP A 254 15.77 -16.11 -9.94
C TRP A 254 17.19 -16.37 -10.45
N PHE A 255 18.21 -15.85 -9.76
CA PHE A 255 19.60 -16.09 -10.15
C PHE A 255 20.05 -17.52 -9.89
N ALA A 256 19.53 -18.15 -8.83
CA ALA A 256 19.91 -19.48 -8.38
C ALA A 256 19.17 -20.61 -9.11
N GLU A 257 17.93 -20.38 -9.53
CA GLU A 257 17.07 -21.42 -10.12
C GLU A 257 17.21 -21.49 -11.64
N GLU A 258 17.50 -22.69 -12.17
CA GLU A 258 17.66 -22.98 -13.61
C GLU A 258 16.35 -22.82 -14.39
N THR A 259 15.21 -23.02 -13.72
CA THR A 259 13.88 -22.94 -14.36
C THR A 259 13.32 -21.52 -14.38
N SER A 260 14.10 -20.50 -14.01
CA SER A 260 13.60 -19.12 -13.97
C SER A 260 13.25 -18.57 -15.37
N VAL A 261 12.26 -17.66 -15.42
CA VAL A 261 11.82 -17.04 -16.68
C VAL A 261 12.98 -16.34 -17.38
N TYR A 262 13.20 -16.69 -18.65
CA TYR A 262 14.30 -16.21 -19.50
C TYR A 262 15.72 -16.43 -18.93
N ARG A 263 15.92 -17.42 -18.04
CA ARG A 263 17.22 -17.64 -17.38
C ARG A 263 18.36 -18.00 -18.33
N HIS A 264 18.05 -18.72 -19.40
CA HIS A 264 19.01 -19.29 -20.36
C HIS A 264 18.65 -18.90 -21.79
N LEU A 265 18.70 -17.61 -22.10
CA LEU A 265 18.46 -17.13 -23.45
C LEU A 265 19.68 -17.38 -24.37
N PRO A 266 19.46 -17.83 -25.62
CA PRO A 266 20.48 -17.84 -26.66
C PRO A 266 21.09 -16.45 -26.87
N ALA A 267 22.39 -16.37 -27.20
CA ALA A 267 23.12 -15.10 -27.29
C ALA A 267 22.50 -14.08 -28.25
N ASP A 268 21.89 -14.54 -29.33
CA ASP A 268 21.17 -13.74 -30.32
C ASP A 268 19.83 -13.17 -29.81
N GLN A 269 19.35 -13.62 -28.64
CA GLN A 269 18.09 -13.21 -28.04
C GLN A 269 18.25 -12.44 -26.71
N ARG A 270 19.48 -12.12 -26.29
CA ARG A 270 19.78 -11.43 -25.01
C ARG A 270 19.83 -9.91 -25.11
N ASP A 271 19.13 -9.29 -26.06
CA ASP A 271 19.17 -7.83 -26.16
C ASP A 271 18.57 -7.19 -24.91
N THR A 272 19.43 -6.52 -24.13
CA THR A 272 19.03 -5.81 -22.92
C THR A 272 18.54 -4.38 -23.20
N GLY A 273 18.80 -3.85 -24.42
CA GLY A 273 18.51 -2.47 -24.80
C GLY A 273 19.45 -1.44 -24.17
N ILE A 274 20.46 -1.87 -23.41
CA ILE A 274 21.39 -0.99 -22.70
C ILE A 274 22.80 -1.19 -23.27
N PRO A 275 23.40 -0.15 -23.90
CA PRO A 275 24.74 -0.24 -24.47
C PRO A 275 25.79 -0.68 -23.45
N GLY A 276 26.66 -1.61 -23.85
CA GLY A 276 27.80 -2.06 -23.04
C GLY A 276 27.49 -3.18 -22.03
N THR A 277 26.26 -3.68 -21.99
CA THR A 277 25.87 -4.82 -21.13
C THR A 277 26.32 -6.18 -21.66
N ASP A 278 26.76 -6.27 -22.92
CA ASP A 278 27.27 -7.50 -23.55
C ASP A 278 28.49 -8.09 -22.82
N ARG A 279 29.18 -7.27 -22.01
CA ARG A 279 30.35 -7.66 -21.20
C ARG A 279 29.98 -8.22 -19.82
N LEU A 280 28.71 -8.11 -19.41
CA LEU A 280 28.25 -8.62 -18.11
C LEU A 280 28.12 -10.14 -18.14
N PRO A 281 28.11 -10.83 -16.99
CA PRO A 281 27.81 -12.26 -16.95
C PRO A 281 26.45 -12.56 -17.59
N GLU A 282 26.33 -13.71 -18.26
CA GLU A 282 25.10 -14.13 -18.97
C GLU A 282 23.84 -14.00 -18.09
N ALA A 283 23.91 -14.45 -16.83
CA ALA A 283 22.79 -14.36 -15.91
C ALA A 283 22.30 -12.92 -15.70
N VAL A 284 23.21 -11.94 -15.68
CA VAL A 284 22.86 -10.52 -15.52
C VAL A 284 22.25 -9.97 -16.81
N GLN A 285 22.78 -10.34 -17.97
CA GLN A 285 22.20 -9.94 -19.26
C GLN A 285 20.76 -10.46 -19.39
N ASN A 286 20.56 -11.75 -19.10
CA ASN A 286 19.25 -12.40 -19.16
C ASN A 286 18.26 -11.79 -18.16
N TRP A 287 18.73 -11.43 -16.95
CA TRP A 287 17.89 -10.73 -15.98
C TRP A 287 17.49 -9.34 -16.48
N LEU A 288 18.44 -8.57 -17.03
CA LEU A 288 18.15 -7.24 -17.59
C LEU A 288 17.20 -7.31 -18.78
N HIS A 289 17.37 -8.30 -19.67
CA HIS A 289 16.43 -8.58 -20.75
C HIS A 289 15.03 -8.86 -20.21
N TYR A 290 14.91 -9.71 -19.17
CA TYR A 290 13.64 -9.98 -18.52
C TYR A 290 13.01 -8.71 -17.92
N GLN A 291 13.77 -7.91 -17.17
CA GLN A 291 13.27 -6.64 -16.61
C GLN A 291 12.82 -5.68 -17.72
N ARG A 292 13.54 -5.61 -18.84
CA ARG A 292 13.15 -4.83 -20.02
C ARG A 292 11.83 -5.33 -20.60
N GLY A 293 11.67 -6.64 -20.80
CA GLY A 293 10.43 -7.23 -21.29
C GLY A 293 9.24 -6.93 -20.36
N VAL A 294 9.45 -6.95 -19.04
CA VAL A 294 8.44 -6.52 -18.06
C VAL A 294 8.08 -5.04 -18.23
N LEU A 295 9.07 -4.16 -18.43
CA LEU A 295 8.84 -2.74 -18.66
C LEU A 295 8.07 -2.50 -19.97
N GLU A 296 8.45 -3.17 -21.06
CA GLU A 296 7.80 -3.07 -22.36
C GLU A 296 6.35 -3.55 -22.28
N PHE A 297 6.10 -4.70 -21.64
CA PHE A 297 4.74 -5.19 -21.38
C PHE A 297 3.90 -4.16 -20.61
N HIS A 298 4.44 -3.55 -19.56
CA HIS A 298 3.71 -2.54 -18.80
C HIS A 298 3.48 -1.24 -19.58
N GLY A 299 4.38 -0.90 -20.50
CA GLY A 299 4.30 0.27 -21.36
C GLY A 299 3.38 0.10 -22.57
N SER A 300 3.20 -1.13 -23.06
CA SER A 300 2.34 -1.45 -24.21
C SER A 300 0.88 -1.68 -23.83
N LEU A 301 0.56 -1.95 -22.56
CA LEU A 301 -0.80 -2.10 -22.06
C LEU A 301 -1.54 -0.75 -21.99
N THR A 302 -1.87 -0.19 -23.14
CA THR A 302 -2.60 1.08 -23.26
C THR A 302 -4.01 0.88 -23.80
N THR A 303 -4.95 1.69 -23.30
CA THR A 303 -6.32 1.73 -23.80
C THR A 303 -6.32 2.16 -25.28
N SER A 304 -5.50 3.15 -25.65
CA SER A 304 -5.32 3.57 -27.04
C SER A 304 -4.80 2.46 -27.97
N GLY A 305 -4.07 1.48 -27.42
CA GLY A 305 -3.56 0.31 -28.12
C GLY A 305 -4.60 -0.79 -28.35
N GLY A 306 -5.86 -0.56 -27.97
CA GLY A 306 -6.96 -1.53 -28.12
C GLY A 306 -7.10 -2.48 -26.93
N HIS A 307 -6.36 -2.28 -25.85
CA HIS A 307 -6.54 -3.03 -24.60
C HIS A 307 -7.66 -2.42 -23.77
N GLU A 308 -8.89 -2.91 -23.97
CA GLU A 308 -10.06 -2.51 -23.19
C GLU A 308 -10.51 -3.63 -22.25
N HIS A 309 -10.80 -3.28 -20.99
CA HIS A 309 -11.37 -4.23 -20.03
C HIS A 309 -12.65 -3.65 -19.39
N PRO A 310 -13.75 -4.43 -19.30
CA PRO A 310 -15.03 -3.93 -18.76
C PRO A 310 -14.95 -3.38 -17.35
N TRP A 311 -13.96 -3.78 -16.55
CA TRP A 311 -13.75 -3.29 -15.19
C TRP A 311 -12.54 -2.36 -15.02
N GLU A 312 -11.96 -1.86 -16.11
CA GLU A 312 -10.89 -0.86 -16.06
C GLU A 312 -11.35 0.40 -15.32
N SER A 313 -10.48 1.03 -14.53
CA SER A 313 -10.74 2.35 -13.97
C SER A 313 -9.52 3.27 -13.98
N LYS A 314 -9.77 4.55 -14.22
CA LYS A 314 -8.73 5.59 -14.35
C LYS A 314 -8.51 6.35 -13.03
N PRO A 315 -7.34 7.01 -12.85
CA PRO A 315 -6.98 7.67 -11.59
C PRO A 315 -7.98 8.71 -11.07
N TRP A 316 -8.71 9.38 -11.96
CA TRP A 316 -9.74 10.34 -11.58
C TRP A 316 -10.98 9.65 -10.96
N GLN A 317 -11.28 8.40 -11.33
CA GLN A 317 -12.37 7.63 -10.75
C GLN A 317 -12.04 7.15 -9.35
N TRP A 318 -10.74 7.00 -9.06
CA TRP A 318 -10.31 6.48 -7.77
C TRP A 318 -10.57 7.46 -6.64
N ILE A 319 -10.39 8.76 -6.86
CA ILE A 319 -10.52 9.81 -5.83
C ILE A 319 -11.96 10.04 -5.32
N TRP A 320 -12.93 9.27 -5.79
CA TRP A 320 -14.30 9.26 -5.29
C TRP A 320 -14.97 7.87 -5.33
N SER A 321 -14.19 6.80 -5.55
CA SER A 321 -14.70 5.42 -5.73
C SER A 321 -15.78 5.29 -6.82
N GLY A 322 -15.56 5.96 -7.95
CA GLY A 322 -16.53 6.06 -9.03
C GLY A 322 -16.76 4.78 -9.82
N ARG A 323 -15.74 3.93 -9.88
CA ARG A 323 -15.78 2.65 -10.60
C ARG A 323 -15.15 1.54 -9.75
N PRO A 324 -15.96 0.87 -8.92
CA PRO A 324 -15.58 -0.33 -8.18
C PRO A 324 -15.17 -1.46 -9.13
N MET A 325 -14.60 -2.52 -8.59
CA MET A 325 -14.12 -3.64 -9.40
C MET A 325 -14.65 -4.98 -8.91
N LEU A 326 -15.23 -5.78 -9.82
CA LEU A 326 -15.75 -7.11 -9.52
C LEU A 326 -14.62 -8.14 -9.39
N TYR A 327 -14.62 -8.89 -8.28
CA TYR A 327 -13.65 -9.95 -7.98
C TYR A 327 -14.29 -11.33 -8.06
N TYR A 328 -15.56 -11.44 -7.71
CA TYR A 328 -16.29 -12.71 -7.74
C TYR A 328 -17.76 -12.43 -8.02
N SER A 329 -18.39 -13.32 -8.78
CA SER A 329 -19.81 -13.28 -9.08
C SER A 329 -20.38 -14.68 -9.07
N THR A 330 -21.53 -14.85 -8.42
CA THR A 330 -22.33 -16.07 -8.47
C THR A 330 -23.81 -15.72 -8.57
N GLU A 331 -24.55 -16.62 -9.21
CA GLU A 331 -26.01 -16.65 -9.18
C GLU A 331 -26.43 -17.93 -8.46
N THR A 332 -27.40 -17.83 -7.55
CA THR A 332 -27.82 -18.94 -6.70
C THR A 332 -29.25 -18.72 -6.19
N THR A 333 -29.79 -19.69 -5.45
CA THR A 333 -31.10 -19.59 -4.82
C THR A 333 -30.93 -19.30 -3.32
N CYS A 334 -31.46 -18.18 -2.83
CA CYS A 334 -31.47 -17.90 -1.40
C CYS A 334 -32.48 -18.78 -0.65
N MET A 335 -32.39 -18.74 0.68
CA MET A 335 -33.47 -19.22 1.55
C MET A 335 -34.82 -18.61 1.13
N GLY A 336 -35.82 -19.49 0.99
CA GLY A 336 -37.16 -19.12 0.51
C GLY A 336 -37.33 -19.20 -1.02
N GLY A 337 -36.39 -19.81 -1.75
CA GLY A 337 -36.56 -20.14 -3.18
C GLY A 337 -36.44 -18.95 -4.13
N ARG A 338 -35.93 -17.81 -3.66
CA ARG A 338 -35.74 -16.60 -4.47
C ARG A 338 -34.40 -16.60 -5.18
N ASP A 339 -34.36 -16.07 -6.40
CA ASP A 339 -33.12 -15.85 -7.14
C ASP A 339 -32.24 -14.82 -6.45
N CYS A 340 -30.95 -15.14 -6.35
CA CYS A 340 -29.98 -14.37 -5.62
C CYS A 340 -28.67 -14.21 -6.38
N LYS A 341 -28.06 -13.04 -6.16
CA LYS A 341 -26.81 -12.63 -6.78
C LYS A 341 -25.79 -12.31 -5.70
N GLY A 342 -24.62 -12.94 -5.78
CA GLY A 342 -23.51 -12.71 -4.86
C GLY A 342 -22.34 -12.12 -5.61
N TRP A 343 -22.06 -10.83 -5.40
CA TRP A 343 -20.87 -10.18 -5.94
C TRP A 343 -19.90 -9.84 -4.83
N LEU A 344 -18.62 -10.14 -5.03
CA LEU A 344 -17.53 -9.55 -4.28
C LEU A 344 -16.97 -8.40 -5.11
N MET A 345 -17.04 -7.17 -4.61
CA MET A 345 -16.52 -6.00 -5.27
C MET A 345 -15.48 -5.31 -4.40
N LEU A 346 -14.34 -4.95 -4.98
CA LEU A 346 -13.46 -3.94 -4.41
C LEU A 346 -14.17 -2.59 -4.46
N PHE A 347 -14.57 -2.11 -3.30
CA PHE A 347 -15.50 -1.00 -3.16
C PHE A 347 -15.07 -0.06 -2.03
N GLY A 348 -15.01 1.24 -2.30
CA GLY A 348 -14.72 2.24 -1.28
C GLY A 348 -15.98 2.65 -0.51
N THR A 349 -15.92 2.65 0.82
CA THR A 349 -17.05 3.05 1.67
C THR A 349 -17.41 4.53 1.42
N PRO A 350 -18.59 4.86 0.85
CA PRO A 350 -18.84 6.19 0.28
C PRO A 350 -18.65 7.37 1.24
N PRO A 351 -19.09 7.32 2.52
CA PRO A 351 -18.80 8.40 3.48
C PRO A 351 -17.30 8.69 3.73
N ILE A 352 -16.42 7.74 3.41
CA ILE A 352 -14.96 7.93 3.45
C ILE A 352 -14.49 8.49 2.09
N TRP A 353 -14.85 7.81 1.00
CA TRP A 353 -14.31 8.07 -0.33
C TRP A 353 -14.85 9.34 -0.99
N TRP A 354 -16.11 9.70 -0.76
CA TRP A 354 -16.69 10.94 -1.28
C TRP A 354 -16.13 12.20 -0.59
N LEU A 355 -15.53 12.03 0.60
CA LEU A 355 -14.81 13.10 1.27
C LEU A 355 -13.33 13.19 0.88
N LEU A 356 -12.81 12.26 0.07
CA LEU A 356 -11.38 12.19 -0.23
C LEU A 356 -10.85 13.50 -0.82
N VAL A 357 -11.50 14.04 -1.86
CA VAL A 357 -11.06 15.30 -2.50
C VAL A 357 -11.03 16.47 -1.51
N PRO A 358 -12.12 16.83 -0.81
CA PRO A 358 -12.06 17.95 0.14
C PRO A 358 -11.08 17.70 1.29
N VAL A 359 -10.91 16.45 1.75
CA VAL A 359 -9.92 16.10 2.78
C VAL A 359 -8.49 16.33 2.28
N VAL A 360 -8.16 15.90 1.07
CA VAL A 360 -6.82 16.08 0.49
C VAL A 360 -6.53 17.56 0.25
N VAL A 361 -7.49 18.30 -0.31
CA VAL A 361 -7.37 19.76 -0.49
C VAL A 361 -7.13 20.44 0.86
N TRP A 362 -7.88 20.06 1.90
CA TRP A 362 -7.68 20.58 3.24
C TRP A 362 -6.31 20.21 3.82
N ALA A 363 -5.86 18.96 3.64
CA ALA A 363 -4.55 18.52 4.11
C ALA A 363 -3.42 19.33 3.45
N LEU A 364 -3.50 19.55 2.14
CA LEU A 364 -2.56 20.40 1.39
C LEU A 364 -2.60 21.85 1.87
N TYR A 365 -3.79 22.42 2.05
CA TYR A 365 -3.95 23.77 2.60
C TYR A 365 -3.33 23.89 4.01
N ARG A 366 -3.61 22.92 4.89
CA ARG A 366 -3.06 22.91 6.25
C ARG A 366 -1.55 22.76 6.25
N TRP A 367 -1.00 21.90 5.39
CA TRP A 367 0.44 21.71 5.29
C TRP A 367 1.15 22.91 4.67
N VAL A 368 0.72 23.39 3.51
CA VAL A 368 1.47 24.39 2.71
C VAL A 368 1.18 25.81 3.18
N ILE A 369 -0.10 26.16 3.38
CA ILE A 369 -0.51 27.53 3.70
C ILE A 369 -0.47 27.75 5.22
N ARG A 370 -1.02 26.82 6.01
CA ARG A 370 -1.04 26.94 7.47
C ARG A 370 0.22 26.41 8.16
N ARG A 371 1.15 25.83 7.39
CA ARG A 371 2.44 25.28 7.87
C ARG A 371 2.28 24.24 8.98
N ASP A 372 1.16 23.54 8.99
CA ASP A 372 0.87 22.46 9.93
C ASP A 372 1.51 21.16 9.45
N GLY A 373 2.70 20.86 9.96
CA GLY A 373 3.50 19.70 9.57
C GLY A 373 2.82 18.34 9.82
N ARG A 374 1.75 18.30 10.64
CA ARG A 374 0.99 17.06 10.87
C ARG A 374 0.38 16.51 9.57
N PHE A 375 0.06 17.38 8.61
CA PHE A 375 -0.55 17.02 7.34
C PHE A 375 0.46 16.72 6.22
N ALA A 376 1.77 16.87 6.46
CA ALA A 376 2.80 16.64 5.45
C ALA A 376 2.84 15.18 4.99
N LEU A 377 2.93 14.24 5.94
CA LEU A 377 2.98 12.80 5.64
C LEU A 377 1.74 12.32 4.86
N PRO A 378 0.50 12.57 5.32
CA PRO A 378 -0.67 12.10 4.57
C PRO A 378 -0.81 12.78 3.19
N ALA A 379 -0.43 14.04 3.04
CA ALA A 379 -0.42 14.68 1.73
C ALA A 379 0.61 14.06 0.78
N ILE A 380 1.85 13.88 1.24
CA ILE A 380 2.94 13.32 0.43
C ILE A 380 2.64 11.86 0.07
N GLY A 381 2.18 11.05 1.02
CA GLY A 381 1.85 9.65 0.76
C GLY A 381 0.71 9.49 -0.25
N PHE A 382 -0.32 10.34 -0.18
CA PHE A 382 -1.38 10.39 -1.19
C PHE A 382 -0.83 10.78 -2.57
N LEU A 383 -0.05 11.86 -2.65
CA LEU A 383 0.51 12.35 -3.92
C LEU A 383 1.46 11.33 -4.56
N ALA A 384 2.32 10.70 -3.76
CA ALA A 384 3.22 9.62 -4.22
C ALA A 384 2.46 8.45 -4.83
N SER A 385 1.28 8.15 -4.28
CA SER A 385 0.42 7.10 -4.81
C SER A 385 -0.32 7.50 -6.07
N TRP A 386 -0.80 8.74 -6.18
CA TRP A 386 -1.81 9.13 -7.17
C TRP A 386 -1.24 9.88 -8.38
N VAL A 387 -0.29 10.80 -8.17
CA VAL A 387 0.24 11.67 -9.25
C VAL A 387 0.92 10.88 -10.37
N PRO A 388 1.77 9.87 -10.12
CA PRO A 388 2.44 9.14 -11.20
C PRO A 388 1.47 8.52 -12.20
N TRP A 389 0.31 8.07 -11.71
CA TRP A 389 -0.73 7.46 -12.52
C TRP A 389 -1.46 8.45 -13.44
N LEU A 390 -1.50 9.73 -13.08
CA LEU A 390 -2.00 10.78 -13.98
C LEU A 390 -1.07 11.01 -15.16
N ILE A 391 0.24 10.80 -14.97
CA ILE A 391 1.25 10.97 -16.03
C ILE A 391 1.11 9.86 -17.08
N VAL A 392 0.81 8.64 -16.63
CA VAL A 392 0.61 7.46 -17.50
C VAL A 392 -0.86 7.12 -17.71
N TYR A 393 -1.71 8.13 -17.90
CA TYR A 393 -3.17 8.00 -17.94
C TYR A 393 -3.70 6.97 -18.97
N ASP A 394 -3.03 6.86 -20.11
CA ASP A 394 -3.41 5.97 -21.20
C ASP A 394 -3.18 4.48 -20.87
N ARG A 395 -2.36 4.18 -19.85
CA ARG A 395 -2.16 2.81 -19.38
C ARG A 395 -3.47 2.21 -18.89
N GLN A 396 -3.67 0.92 -19.13
CA GLN A 396 -4.78 0.16 -18.58
C GLN A 396 -4.60 -0.05 -17.08
N MET A 397 -5.59 0.40 -16.31
CA MET A 397 -5.46 0.54 -14.86
C MET A 397 -6.76 0.18 -14.13
N TYR A 398 -6.67 -0.05 -12.82
CA TYR A 398 -7.75 -0.62 -12.05
C TYR A 398 -7.85 -0.01 -10.66
N PHE A 399 -8.99 -0.21 -10.00
CA PHE A 399 -9.27 0.47 -8.73
C PHE A 399 -8.38 0.00 -7.57
N PHE A 400 -7.78 -1.21 -7.64
CA PHE A 400 -6.89 -1.71 -6.59
C PHE A 400 -5.63 -0.87 -6.39
N TYR A 401 -5.19 -0.08 -7.37
CA TYR A 401 -4.08 0.86 -7.16
C TYR A 401 -4.39 1.91 -6.08
N ALA A 402 -5.68 2.14 -5.79
CA ALA A 402 -6.12 3.01 -4.72
C ALA A 402 -5.94 2.41 -3.30
N THR A 403 -5.53 1.14 -3.18
CA THR A 403 -5.22 0.52 -1.87
C THR A 403 -4.04 1.21 -1.19
N ALA A 404 -3.03 1.65 -1.96
CA ALA A 404 -1.84 2.30 -1.41
C ALA A 404 -2.07 3.78 -1.02
N LEU A 405 -3.07 4.46 -1.62
CA LEU A 405 -3.39 5.86 -1.31
C LEU A 405 -4.28 6.01 -0.07
N ILE A 406 -5.24 5.10 0.14
CA ILE A 406 -6.30 5.28 1.13
C ILE A 406 -5.79 5.39 2.59
N PRO A 407 -4.71 4.71 3.03
CA PRO A 407 -4.18 4.89 4.39
C PRO A 407 -3.86 6.34 4.73
N PHE A 408 -3.30 7.08 3.77
CA PHE A 408 -2.91 8.47 3.96
C PHE A 408 -4.11 9.41 4.04
N VAL A 409 -5.15 9.14 3.25
CA VAL A 409 -6.43 9.86 3.34
C VAL A 409 -7.09 9.62 4.69
N ILE A 410 -7.10 8.37 5.18
CA ILE A 410 -7.67 8.03 6.49
C ILE A 410 -6.91 8.75 7.62
N ILE A 411 -5.58 8.81 7.55
CA ILE A 411 -4.77 9.60 8.50
C ILE A 411 -5.21 11.07 8.47
N ALA A 412 -5.39 11.67 7.28
CA ALA A 412 -5.85 13.05 7.15
C ALA A 412 -7.27 13.26 7.72
N ILE A 413 -8.24 12.38 7.41
CA ILE A 413 -9.59 12.39 7.99
C ILE A 413 -9.51 12.40 9.51
N ALA A 414 -8.69 11.52 10.08
CA ALA A 414 -8.55 11.39 11.52
C ALA A 414 -7.92 12.63 12.18
N LEU A 415 -6.95 13.27 11.53
CA LEU A 415 -6.39 14.55 11.99
C LEU A 415 -7.44 15.67 11.97
N ILE A 416 -8.25 15.75 10.91
CA ILE A 416 -9.33 16.72 10.78
C ILE A 416 -10.38 16.48 11.87
N ALA A 417 -10.84 15.24 12.03
CA ALA A 417 -11.79 14.87 13.07
C ALA A 417 -11.25 15.17 14.47
N GLY A 418 -9.94 14.95 14.71
CA GLY A 418 -9.28 15.32 15.95
C GLY A 418 -9.30 16.82 16.23
N ASP A 419 -9.14 17.66 15.20
CA ASP A 419 -9.27 19.11 15.30
C ASP A 419 -10.74 19.53 15.54
N VAL A 420 -11.70 18.92 14.84
CA VAL A 420 -13.15 19.17 15.02
C VAL A 420 -13.63 18.75 16.42
N ALA A 421 -13.16 17.63 16.96
CA ALA A 421 -13.50 17.19 18.32
C ALA A 421 -13.04 18.18 19.41
N ARG A 422 -12.07 19.05 19.10
CA ARG A 422 -11.58 20.12 19.99
C ARG A 422 -12.20 21.49 19.69
N TRP A 423 -13.21 21.56 18.84
CA TRP A 423 -13.81 22.82 18.40
C TRP A 423 -14.41 23.60 19.58
N ARG A 424 -13.79 24.74 19.93
CA ARG A 424 -14.17 25.58 21.06
C ARG A 424 -15.32 26.57 20.79
N PRO A 425 -15.40 27.27 19.64
CA PRO A 425 -16.43 28.28 19.37
C PRO A 425 -17.89 27.84 19.55
N ARG A 426 -18.21 26.56 19.26
CA ARG A 426 -19.56 25.99 19.47
C ARG A 426 -19.62 24.99 20.63
N GLY A 427 -18.55 24.88 21.41
CA GLY A 427 -18.41 23.93 22.51
C GLY A 427 -17.88 22.55 22.08
N ARG A 428 -17.05 21.96 22.94
CA ARG A 428 -16.42 20.65 22.73
C ARG A 428 -17.44 19.53 22.50
N ALA A 429 -18.61 19.61 23.14
CA ALA A 429 -19.68 18.63 22.99
C ALA A 429 -20.21 18.54 21.55
N VAL A 430 -20.38 19.69 20.88
CA VAL A 430 -20.83 19.74 19.48
C VAL A 430 -19.79 19.11 18.56
N GLY A 431 -18.50 19.45 18.75
CA GLY A 431 -17.41 18.86 17.98
C GLY A 431 -17.34 17.34 18.12
N ILE A 432 -17.46 16.83 19.35
CA ILE A 432 -17.52 15.38 19.61
C ILE A 432 -18.76 14.76 18.96
N GLY A 433 -19.93 15.40 19.07
CA GLY A 433 -21.17 14.94 18.45
C GLY A 433 -21.08 14.81 16.93
N ILE A 434 -20.46 15.78 16.25
CA ILE A 434 -20.22 15.73 14.80
C ILE A 434 -19.32 14.54 14.44
N VAL A 435 -18.22 14.34 15.16
CA VAL A 435 -17.30 13.23 14.91
C VAL A 435 -17.98 11.89 15.18
N ALA A 436 -18.76 11.78 16.27
CA ALA A 436 -19.52 10.57 16.58
C ALA A 436 -20.58 10.26 15.52
N ALA A 437 -21.31 11.27 15.03
CA ALA A 437 -22.27 11.12 13.95
C ALA A 437 -21.59 10.67 12.65
N TYR A 438 -20.44 11.27 12.29
CA TYR A 438 -19.66 10.83 11.14
C TYR A 438 -19.23 9.36 11.25
N LEU A 439 -18.70 8.94 12.40
CA LEU A 439 -18.31 7.55 12.63
C LEU A 439 -19.51 6.59 12.58
N ALA A 440 -20.67 7.00 13.09
CA ALA A 440 -21.90 6.21 13.00
C ALA A 440 -22.34 6.03 11.53
N VAL A 441 -22.26 7.08 10.71
CA VAL A 441 -22.56 7.01 9.27
C VAL A 441 -21.57 6.09 8.55
N VAL A 442 -20.26 6.20 8.85
CA VAL A 442 -19.24 5.30 8.28
C VAL A 442 -19.50 3.85 8.64
N ALA A 443 -19.80 3.55 9.91
CA ALA A 443 -20.06 2.19 10.37
C ALA A 443 -21.36 1.63 9.74
N ALA A 444 -22.44 2.41 9.71
CA ALA A 444 -23.70 2.02 9.09
C ALA A 444 -23.55 1.77 7.59
N ALA A 445 -22.83 2.65 6.88
CA ALA A 445 -22.50 2.47 5.47
C ALA A 445 -21.70 1.17 5.25
N PHE A 446 -20.64 0.95 6.02
CA PHE A 446 -19.84 -0.27 5.91
C PHE A 446 -20.70 -1.53 6.10
N VAL A 447 -21.57 -1.58 7.11
CA VAL A 447 -22.49 -2.71 7.31
C VAL A 447 -23.47 -2.86 6.15
N PHE A 448 -23.99 -1.76 5.61
CA PHE A 448 -24.91 -1.78 4.47
C PHE A 448 -24.27 -2.44 3.22
N TRP A 449 -23.03 -2.08 2.89
CA TRP A 449 -22.29 -2.65 1.75
C TRP A 449 -21.49 -3.92 2.08
N LEU A 450 -21.44 -4.36 3.34
CA LEU A 450 -20.69 -5.55 3.75
C LEU A 450 -20.99 -6.80 2.89
N PRO A 451 -22.25 -7.10 2.49
CA PRO A 451 -22.53 -8.25 1.64
C PRO A 451 -21.78 -8.21 0.30
N ILE A 452 -21.72 -7.06 -0.37
CA ILE A 452 -21.00 -6.93 -1.64
C ILE A 452 -19.47 -6.85 -1.46
N MET A 453 -18.99 -6.53 -0.26
CA MET A 453 -17.57 -6.59 0.09
C MET A 453 -17.13 -8.00 0.55
N THR A 454 -18.08 -8.92 0.74
CA THR A 454 -17.81 -10.30 1.19
C THR A 454 -18.30 -11.37 0.22
N GLY A 455 -19.05 -11.00 -0.82
CA GLY A 455 -19.60 -11.93 -1.80
C GLY A 455 -20.86 -12.66 -1.33
N ILE A 456 -21.45 -12.26 -0.20
CA ILE A 456 -22.64 -12.92 0.35
C ILE A 456 -23.82 -12.74 -0.63
N PRO A 457 -24.46 -13.83 -1.10
CA PRO A 457 -25.60 -13.72 -2.01
C PRO A 457 -26.79 -12.99 -1.40
N LEU A 458 -27.40 -12.12 -2.19
CA LEU A 458 -28.55 -11.31 -1.80
C LEU A 458 -29.70 -11.48 -2.81
N PRO A 459 -30.97 -11.41 -2.37
CA PRO A 459 -32.10 -11.22 -3.28
C PRO A 459 -31.90 -10.01 -4.18
N LEU A 460 -32.33 -10.10 -5.44
CA LEU A 460 -32.03 -9.08 -6.47
C LEU A 460 -32.43 -7.66 -6.07
N ASP A 461 -33.60 -7.48 -5.46
CA ASP A 461 -34.09 -6.19 -4.96
C ASP A 461 -33.11 -5.57 -3.94
N THR A 462 -32.64 -6.38 -3.00
CA THR A 462 -31.68 -5.91 -1.98
C THR A 462 -30.27 -5.71 -2.55
N PHE A 463 -29.88 -6.52 -3.52
CA PHE A 463 -28.62 -6.37 -4.23
C PHE A 463 -28.57 -5.04 -4.98
N GLU A 464 -29.61 -4.73 -5.77
CA GLU A 464 -29.69 -3.50 -6.57
C GLU A 464 -29.71 -2.23 -5.72
N MET A 465 -30.31 -2.26 -4.51
CA MET A 465 -30.28 -1.14 -3.57
C MET A 465 -28.86 -0.67 -3.19
N ARG A 466 -27.84 -1.52 -3.38
CA ARG A 466 -26.44 -1.19 -3.07
C ARG A 466 -25.69 -0.57 -4.25
N LEU A 467 -26.22 -0.67 -5.46
CA LEU A 467 -25.63 -0.15 -6.69
C LEU A 467 -26.14 1.27 -6.96
N TRP A 468 -25.71 2.23 -6.12
CA TRP A 468 -26.21 3.61 -6.15
C TRP A 468 -25.85 4.38 -7.41
N LEU A 469 -24.71 4.08 -8.03
CA LEU A 469 -24.26 4.74 -9.24
C LEU A 469 -24.38 3.80 -10.45
N PRO A 470 -24.75 4.33 -11.63
CA PRO A 470 -24.78 3.53 -12.86
C PRO A 470 -23.44 2.86 -13.18
N SER A 471 -22.33 3.52 -12.84
CA SER A 471 -20.96 3.01 -13.04
C SER A 471 -20.57 1.87 -12.09
N TRP A 472 -21.43 1.47 -11.17
CA TRP A 472 -21.22 0.34 -10.26
C TRP A 472 -21.87 -0.95 -10.78
N LYS A 473 -22.62 -0.88 -11.89
CA LYS A 473 -23.32 -2.01 -12.50
C LYS A 473 -22.44 -2.74 -13.50
#